data_AF-A0A812NDW6-F1
#
_entry.id   AF-A0A812NDW6-F1
#
_cell.length_a   1.000
_cell.length_b   1.000
_cell.length_c   1.000
_cell.angle_alpha   90.00
_cell.angle_beta   90.00
_cell.angle_gamma   90.00
#
_symmetry.space_group_name_H-M   'P 1'
#
loop_
_entity.id
_entity.type
_entity.pdbx_description
1 polymer ?
#
loop_
_entity_poly.entity_id
_entity_poly.type
_entity_poly.pdbx_seq_one_letter_code
_entity_poly.pdbx_strand_id
1 'polypeptide(L)'
;MRVTVSCSCQLDSILHPPHLDSEGTALLCHNLRLNALQCLAERYFSIPDTRSWDLAGKAVDLDLQAVVVDDRGCIVDAVYYNNMKAIKGCITHSGDEQSGQKDGLDEIIWVNLPKLPDNIRLLIFVVAAFSGGSLRDAQNGKLHVLEGNKDSEVARFPLEQSIHEVDAVASILRKDSGWQLQIIDEPAREGRHFIDILEPVLGNIIRGAIPGAPKRQKVAFAMEKASVVDLPQAASCGAVQACLGWDVCPDAGVDVDLDVSAVVVGSDGCVKGAVFFGELQGWALTHSGDNLTGEGDGDDEVITANLQDIPVDIHQIVFIVNVYTRGVTFEKVSNAYCRILDSSGEEMARYVLREGRGERGLIMARLFRENGAGERWGFQALGSFCRGQTWKDSVPEIQALAKKSARELQMRSGTMSFAQESSSEAAIFASPIQEESSPKSGACHVM
;
A
#
# COMPACT_ATOMS: atom_id res chain seq x y z
N MET A 1 -54.53 -13.63 -21.50
CA MET A 1 -53.70 -12.44 -21.26
C MET A 1 -52.47 -12.88 -20.47
N ARG A 2 -51.39 -13.20 -21.18
CA ARG A 2 -50.05 -13.46 -20.63
C ARG A 2 -49.11 -12.60 -21.47
N VAL A 3 -48.43 -11.65 -20.84
CA VAL A 3 -47.39 -10.84 -21.46
C VAL A 3 -46.09 -11.61 -21.33
N THR A 4 -45.48 -11.92 -22.46
CA THR A 4 -44.14 -12.51 -22.57
C THR A 4 -43.18 -11.36 -22.85
N VAL A 5 -42.17 -11.14 -22.01
CA VAL A 5 -41.02 -10.30 -22.33
C VAL A 5 -39.90 -11.23 -22.77
N SER A 6 -39.52 -11.16 -24.05
CA SER A 6 -38.45 -11.95 -24.63
C SER A 6 -37.09 -11.35 -24.26
N CYS A 7 -36.29 -12.13 -23.53
CA CYS A 7 -34.86 -11.95 -23.45
C CYS A 7 -34.24 -12.57 -24.72
N SER A 8 -33.58 -11.78 -25.56
CA SER A 8 -32.80 -12.26 -26.70
C SER A 8 -31.33 -11.89 -26.48
N CYS A 9 -30.58 -12.78 -25.82
CA CYS A 9 -29.15 -12.86 -26.01
C CYS A 9 -28.91 -13.48 -27.39
N GLN A 10 -28.60 -12.64 -28.39
CA GLN A 10 -28.02 -13.10 -29.65
C GLN A 10 -26.50 -12.84 -29.58
N LEU A 11 -25.74 -13.93 -29.52
CA LEU A 11 -24.38 -13.96 -30.01
C LEU A 11 -24.42 -13.65 -31.51
N ASP A 12 -23.80 -12.55 -31.93
CA ASP A 12 -23.03 -12.45 -33.17
C ASP A 12 -22.24 -11.12 -33.20
N SER A 13 -20.91 -11.27 -33.16
CA SER A 13 -19.88 -10.44 -33.80
C SER A 13 -20.17 -8.94 -34.08
N ILE A 14 -19.61 -8.08 -33.21
CA ILE A 14 -18.66 -6.97 -33.45
C ILE A 14 -18.68 -6.18 -32.13
N LEU A 15 -17.81 -6.55 -31.19
CA LEU A 15 -17.64 -5.79 -29.95
C LEU A 15 -16.91 -4.50 -30.30
N HIS A 16 -17.66 -3.43 -30.54
CA HIS A 16 -17.11 -2.10 -30.33
C HIS A 16 -16.75 -2.00 -28.84
N PRO A 17 -15.54 -1.53 -28.48
CA PRO A 17 -15.21 -1.29 -27.08
C PRO A 17 -16.25 -0.31 -26.51
N PRO A 18 -16.59 -0.42 -25.22
CA PRO A 18 -17.49 0.56 -24.61
C PRO A 18 -16.83 1.94 -24.75
N HIS A 19 -17.43 2.80 -25.55
CA HIS A 19 -17.00 4.19 -25.68
C HIS A 19 -17.82 5.06 -24.74
N LEU A 20 -17.19 6.09 -24.17
CA LEU A 20 -17.89 7.07 -23.34
C LEU A 20 -19.08 7.66 -24.11
N ASP A 21 -20.21 7.81 -23.44
CA ASP A 21 -21.35 8.57 -23.95
C ASP A 21 -21.08 10.08 -23.93
N SER A 22 -22.06 10.87 -24.39
CA SER A 22 -21.96 12.33 -24.41
C SER A 22 -21.82 12.97 -23.02
N GLU A 23 -22.09 12.22 -21.95
CA GLU A 23 -21.96 12.65 -20.55
C GLU A 23 -20.64 12.17 -19.92
N GLY A 24 -19.77 11.50 -20.68
CA GLY A 24 -18.49 11.00 -20.19
C GLY A 24 -18.63 9.75 -19.32
N THR A 25 -19.63 8.91 -19.59
CA THR A 25 -19.86 7.66 -18.85
C THR A 25 -19.80 6.41 -19.74
N ALA A 26 -19.39 5.28 -19.16
CA ALA A 26 -19.45 3.97 -19.84
C ALA A 26 -19.93 2.87 -18.89
N LEU A 27 -20.70 1.91 -19.41
CA LEU A 27 -21.08 0.72 -18.66
C LEU A 27 -19.99 -0.35 -18.81
N LEU A 28 -19.61 -0.96 -17.69
CA LEU A 28 -18.56 -1.95 -17.59
C LEU A 28 -19.15 -3.31 -17.21
N CYS A 29 -18.71 -4.34 -17.91
CA CYS A 29 -19.17 -5.72 -17.83
C CYS A 29 -18.08 -6.71 -17.38
N HIS A 30 -16.80 -6.30 -17.36
CA HIS A 30 -15.65 -7.20 -17.14
C HIS A 30 -14.60 -6.61 -16.18
N ASN A 31 -13.46 -7.31 -16.06
CA ASN A 31 -12.31 -6.84 -15.29
C ASN A 31 -11.71 -5.58 -15.92
N LEU A 32 -11.16 -4.70 -15.08
CA LEU A 32 -10.57 -3.46 -15.52
C LEU A 32 -9.07 -3.41 -15.26
N ARG A 33 -8.42 -2.59 -16.08
CA ARG A 33 -7.05 -2.19 -15.93
C ARG A 33 -6.96 -0.68 -16.15
N LEU A 34 -6.55 0.05 -15.13
CA LEU A 34 -6.29 1.48 -15.20
C LEU A 34 -4.79 1.72 -15.17
N ASN A 35 -4.30 2.68 -15.94
CA ASN A 35 -2.88 2.96 -16.03
C ASN A 35 -2.62 4.46 -16.19
N ALA A 36 -1.77 5.02 -15.34
CA ALA A 36 -1.22 6.35 -15.53
C ALA A 36 0.10 6.23 -16.30
N LEU A 37 0.27 7.05 -17.33
CA LEU A 37 1.35 6.93 -18.30
C LEU A 37 1.88 8.32 -18.65
N GLN A 38 3.18 8.56 -18.49
CA GLN A 38 3.85 9.64 -19.21
C GLN A 38 4.33 9.11 -20.57
N CYS A 39 3.71 9.59 -21.67
CA CYS A 39 4.18 9.21 -23.00
C CYS A 39 5.39 10.06 -23.39
N LEU A 40 6.60 9.52 -23.21
CA LEU A 40 7.80 10.06 -23.86
C LEU A 40 7.56 9.97 -25.38
N ALA A 41 7.39 11.13 -26.01
CA ALA A 41 6.87 11.25 -27.36
C ALA A 41 7.47 10.23 -28.35
N GLU A 42 6.58 9.58 -29.11
CA GLU A 42 6.92 9.00 -30.40
C GLU A 42 7.75 10.04 -31.18
N ARG A 43 8.98 9.69 -31.55
CA ARG A 43 9.80 10.48 -32.47
C ARG A 43 9.12 10.55 -33.84
N TYR A 44 8.14 11.43 -33.99
CA TYR A 44 7.64 11.82 -35.30
C TYR A 44 8.54 12.91 -35.88
N PHE A 45 9.30 12.50 -36.88
CA PHE A 45 10.04 13.34 -37.80
C PHE A 45 9.06 14.29 -38.52
N SER A 46 9.12 15.61 -38.30
CA SER A 46 8.93 16.63 -39.36
C SER A 46 9.13 18.09 -38.89
N ILE A 47 10.09 18.74 -39.55
CA ILE A 47 10.37 20.18 -39.73
C ILE A 47 10.93 20.95 -38.51
N PRO A 48 12.18 21.46 -38.57
CA PRO A 48 12.75 22.29 -37.53
C PRO A 48 12.26 23.72 -37.70
N ASP A 49 11.28 24.14 -36.89
CA ASP A 49 11.10 25.56 -36.64
C ASP A 49 11.95 25.98 -35.43
N THR A 50 12.78 26.99 -35.67
CA THR A 50 13.90 27.35 -34.80
C THR A 50 13.42 28.33 -33.75
N ARG A 51 13.04 27.86 -32.55
CA ARG A 51 12.96 28.63 -31.29
C ARG A 51 12.43 27.78 -30.13
N SER A 52 13.32 27.01 -29.48
CA SER A 52 13.43 26.87 -28.01
C SER A 52 14.27 25.64 -27.68
N TRP A 53 15.51 25.84 -27.25
CA TRP A 53 16.39 24.76 -26.80
C TRP A 53 16.30 24.51 -25.28
N ASP A 54 15.15 24.82 -24.65
CA ASP A 54 14.91 24.63 -23.21
C ASP A 54 13.61 23.85 -22.92
N LEU A 55 13.38 22.72 -23.60
CA LEU A 55 12.28 21.80 -23.29
C LEU A 55 12.79 20.36 -23.09
N ALA A 56 13.84 20.20 -22.27
CA ALA A 56 13.99 18.94 -21.57
C ALA A 56 12.95 18.93 -20.43
N GLY A 57 11.76 18.39 -20.71
CA GLY A 57 10.70 18.24 -19.70
C GLY A 57 11.25 17.53 -18.46
N LYS A 58 10.95 18.05 -17.27
CA LYS A 58 11.28 17.38 -16.01
C LYS A 58 10.50 16.05 -16.01
N ALA A 59 11.19 14.91 -15.86
CA ALA A 59 10.51 13.64 -15.65
C ALA A 59 9.75 13.74 -14.32
N VAL A 60 8.42 13.62 -14.37
CA VAL A 60 7.55 13.65 -13.20
C VAL A 60 7.11 12.23 -12.94
N ASP A 61 7.27 11.80 -11.71
CA ASP A 61 6.85 10.47 -11.27
C ASP A 61 5.34 10.53 -10.99
N LEU A 62 4.56 9.74 -11.72
CA LEU A 62 3.10 9.75 -11.64
C LEU A 62 2.61 8.54 -10.85
N ASP A 63 2.01 8.81 -9.70
CA ASP A 63 1.42 7.79 -8.84
C ASP A 63 -0.08 7.65 -9.13
N LEU A 64 -0.55 6.44 -9.40
CA LEU A 64 -1.94 6.06 -9.53
C LEU A 64 -2.44 5.39 -8.24
N GLN A 65 -3.51 5.94 -7.68
CA GLN A 65 -4.09 5.51 -6.42
C GLN A 65 -5.57 5.20 -6.62
N ALA A 66 -6.10 4.23 -5.87
CA ALA A 66 -7.53 3.90 -5.89
C ALA A 66 -8.10 3.87 -4.48
N VAL A 67 -9.18 4.61 -4.24
CA VAL A 67 -9.93 4.66 -2.98
C VAL A 67 -11.19 3.83 -3.11
N VAL A 68 -11.45 2.95 -2.14
CA VAL A 68 -12.58 2.03 -2.13
C VAL A 68 -13.62 2.48 -1.11
N VAL A 69 -14.86 2.64 -1.56
CA VAL A 69 -15.96 3.19 -0.75
C VAL A 69 -17.13 2.21 -0.71
N ASP A 70 -17.65 1.97 0.51
CA ASP A 70 -18.81 1.11 0.74
C ASP A 70 -20.15 1.81 0.41
N ASP A 71 -21.24 1.05 0.48
CA ASP A 71 -22.62 1.50 0.24
C ASP A 71 -23.15 2.52 1.27
N ARG A 72 -22.44 2.68 2.39
CA ARG A 72 -22.70 3.72 3.39
C ARG A 72 -21.90 4.99 3.11
N GLY A 73 -21.03 4.99 2.10
CA GLY A 73 -20.18 6.13 1.75
C GLY A 73 -18.96 6.28 2.65
N CYS A 74 -18.53 5.22 3.31
CA CYS A 74 -17.30 5.18 4.09
C CYS A 74 -16.15 4.66 3.22
N ILE A 75 -14.97 5.28 3.31
CA ILE A 75 -13.74 4.73 2.75
C ILE A 75 -13.34 3.52 3.59
N VAL A 76 -13.24 2.36 2.95
CA VAL A 76 -12.98 1.08 3.63
C VAL A 76 -11.62 0.48 3.30
N ASP A 77 -11.01 0.89 2.19
CA ASP A 77 -9.71 0.42 1.74
C ASP A 77 -9.14 1.36 0.66
N ALA A 78 -7.86 1.21 0.32
CA ALA A 78 -7.23 1.95 -0.76
C ALA A 78 -6.03 1.18 -1.33
N VAL A 79 -5.72 1.36 -2.61
CA VAL A 79 -4.54 0.79 -3.28
C VAL A 79 -3.63 1.91 -3.76
N TYR A 80 -2.33 1.77 -3.48
CA TYR A 80 -1.25 2.68 -3.86
C TYR A 80 0.09 1.95 -3.69
N TYR A 81 1.23 2.57 -4.00
CA TYR A 81 2.54 1.90 -4.01
C TYR A 81 2.93 1.22 -2.68
N ASN A 82 2.48 1.74 -1.53
CA ASN A 82 2.74 1.17 -0.21
C ASN A 82 1.63 0.22 0.28
N ASN A 83 0.43 0.28 -0.31
CA ASN A 83 -0.64 -0.70 -0.10
C ASN A 83 -1.06 -1.37 -1.41
N MET A 84 -0.35 -2.44 -1.76
CA MET A 84 -0.41 -3.07 -3.08
C MET A 84 -1.71 -3.83 -3.38
N LYS A 85 -2.54 -4.09 -2.36
CA LYS A 85 -3.77 -4.88 -2.48
C LYS A 85 -4.86 -4.30 -1.60
N ALA A 86 -6.07 -4.19 -2.15
CA ALA A 86 -7.27 -3.89 -1.39
C ALA A 86 -8.32 -4.98 -1.62
N ILE A 87 -9.29 -5.03 -0.70
CA ILE A 87 -10.49 -5.88 -0.81
C ILE A 87 -10.09 -7.33 -1.09
N LYS A 88 -9.25 -7.89 -0.21
CA LYS A 88 -8.74 -9.28 -0.31
C LYS A 88 -8.10 -9.60 -1.66
N GLY A 89 -7.43 -8.61 -2.27
CA GLY A 89 -6.76 -8.73 -3.56
C GLY A 89 -7.67 -8.64 -4.78
N CYS A 90 -8.92 -8.17 -4.63
CA CYS A 90 -9.77 -7.85 -5.79
C CYS A 90 -9.27 -6.61 -6.54
N ILE A 91 -8.51 -5.76 -5.86
CA ILE A 91 -7.83 -4.60 -6.44
C ILE A 91 -6.34 -4.74 -6.13
N THR A 92 -5.50 -4.60 -7.15
CA THR A 92 -4.04 -4.76 -7.01
C THR A 92 -3.27 -3.69 -7.76
N HIS A 93 -2.16 -3.24 -7.19
CA HIS A 93 -1.21 -2.29 -7.77
C HIS A 93 -0.02 -3.01 -8.44
N SER A 94 0.62 -2.39 -9.44
CA SER A 94 1.89 -2.88 -10.02
C SER A 94 3.10 -2.60 -9.14
N GLY A 95 3.00 -1.54 -8.34
CA GLY A 95 4.09 -0.96 -7.57
C GLY A 95 4.70 0.23 -8.30
N ASP A 96 5.48 0.99 -7.54
CA ASP A 96 6.14 2.20 -7.99
C ASP A 96 7.35 1.91 -8.89
N GLU A 97 7.45 2.69 -9.98
CA GLU A 97 8.51 2.78 -10.99
C GLU A 97 9.08 4.21 -11.06
N GLN A 98 9.79 4.62 -10.01
CA GLN A 98 10.49 5.90 -9.82
C GLN A 98 11.40 6.40 -10.97
N SER A 99 11.65 5.60 -12.01
CA SER A 99 12.61 5.96 -13.07
C SER A 99 12.01 6.83 -14.16
N GLY A 100 10.69 6.79 -14.41
CA GLY A 100 10.02 7.49 -15.51
C GLY A 100 10.65 7.27 -16.89
N GLN A 101 11.50 6.24 -17.04
CA GLN A 101 12.45 6.06 -18.14
C GLN A 101 12.18 4.83 -19.00
N LYS A 102 11.17 4.03 -18.67
CA LYS A 102 10.79 2.88 -19.50
C LYS A 102 9.79 3.31 -20.55
N ASP A 103 10.02 2.90 -21.79
CA ASP A 103 8.98 2.85 -22.82
C ASP A 103 7.89 1.86 -22.35
N GLY A 104 6.88 2.33 -21.63
CA GLY A 104 5.87 1.47 -21.01
C GLY A 104 5.09 2.12 -19.86
N LEU A 105 4.11 1.38 -19.35
CA LEU A 105 3.16 1.80 -18.30
C LEU A 105 3.89 2.00 -16.96
N ASP A 106 3.83 3.22 -16.39
CA ASP A 106 4.44 3.56 -15.09
C ASP A 106 3.73 2.81 -13.97
N GLU A 107 2.44 3.09 -13.77
CA GLU A 107 1.64 2.48 -12.71
C GLU A 107 0.33 1.91 -13.21
N ILE A 108 -0.01 0.72 -12.72
CA ILE A 108 -1.17 -0.05 -13.16
C ILE A 108 -1.98 -0.50 -11.94
N ILE A 109 -3.28 -0.23 -11.99
CA ILE A 109 -4.27 -0.80 -11.07
C ILE A 109 -5.15 -1.78 -11.83
N TRP A 110 -5.20 -3.02 -11.33
CA TRP A 110 -6.15 -4.03 -11.79
C TRP A 110 -7.33 -4.11 -10.84
N VAL A 111 -8.55 -4.15 -11.39
CA VAL A 111 -9.80 -4.27 -10.63
C VAL A 111 -10.60 -5.46 -11.14
N ASN A 112 -10.86 -6.44 -10.27
CA ASN A 112 -11.76 -7.55 -10.55
C ASN A 112 -13.19 -7.19 -10.13
N LEU A 113 -13.90 -6.44 -10.98
CA LEU A 113 -15.26 -5.97 -10.70
C LEU A 113 -16.25 -7.08 -10.28
N PRO A 114 -16.27 -8.28 -10.92
CA PRO A 114 -17.18 -9.36 -10.52
C PRO A 114 -16.92 -9.96 -9.14
N LYS A 115 -15.70 -9.82 -8.60
CA LYS A 115 -15.32 -10.35 -7.27
C LYS A 115 -15.47 -9.31 -6.15
N LEU A 116 -15.76 -8.05 -6.47
CA LEU A 116 -15.98 -7.04 -5.46
C LEU A 116 -17.22 -7.38 -4.61
N PRO A 117 -17.12 -7.34 -3.28
CA PRO A 117 -18.26 -7.56 -2.40
C PRO A 117 -19.44 -6.63 -2.69
N ASP A 118 -20.66 -7.10 -2.39
CA ASP A 118 -21.91 -6.38 -2.67
C ASP A 118 -22.02 -5.02 -1.98
N ASN A 119 -21.38 -4.87 -0.82
CA ASN A 119 -21.33 -3.62 -0.09
C ASN A 119 -20.37 -2.59 -0.71
N ILE A 120 -19.53 -2.94 -1.70
CA ILE A 120 -18.67 -1.96 -2.38
C ILE A 120 -19.47 -1.23 -3.45
N ARG A 121 -19.52 0.09 -3.34
CA ARG A 121 -20.42 0.93 -4.14
C ARG A 121 -19.71 1.87 -5.09
N LEU A 122 -18.53 2.35 -4.72
CA LEU A 122 -17.79 3.36 -5.46
C LEU A 122 -16.27 3.11 -5.36
N LEU A 123 -15.58 3.23 -6.48
CA LEU A 123 -14.13 3.34 -6.56
C LEU A 123 -13.78 4.72 -7.10
N ILE A 124 -12.78 5.39 -6.52
CA ILE A 124 -12.28 6.69 -6.99
C ILE A 124 -10.80 6.54 -7.31
N PHE A 125 -10.38 7.00 -8.49
CA PHE A 125 -8.99 6.98 -8.91
C PHE A 125 -8.39 8.37 -8.79
N VAL A 126 -7.22 8.42 -8.17
CA VAL A 126 -6.47 9.62 -7.88
C VAL A 126 -5.11 9.49 -8.54
N VAL A 127 -4.63 10.56 -9.17
CA VAL A 127 -3.28 10.60 -9.75
C VAL A 127 -2.49 11.71 -9.08
N ALA A 128 -1.25 11.43 -8.67
CA ALA A 128 -0.36 12.39 -8.01
C ALA A 128 1.00 12.50 -8.70
N ALA A 129 1.63 13.68 -8.62
CA ALA A 129 2.99 13.96 -9.07
C ALA A 129 3.98 13.80 -7.90
N PHE A 130 4.44 12.58 -7.65
CA PHE A 130 5.21 12.22 -6.44
C PHE A 130 6.59 12.90 -6.35
N SER A 131 7.30 13.07 -7.46
CA SER A 131 8.64 13.68 -7.50
C SER A 131 8.65 15.22 -7.36
N GLY A 132 7.46 15.82 -7.13
CA GLY A 132 7.25 17.24 -6.95
C GLY A 132 7.16 18.02 -8.25
N GLY A 133 6.21 18.95 -8.30
CA GLY A 133 5.74 19.60 -9.52
C GLY A 133 4.24 19.40 -9.65
N SER A 134 3.71 19.62 -10.83
CA SER A 134 2.28 19.47 -11.13
C SER A 134 2.04 18.35 -12.14
N LEU A 135 0.80 17.87 -12.24
CA LEU A 135 0.40 16.92 -13.28
C LEU A 135 0.62 17.47 -14.71
N ARG A 136 0.59 18.80 -14.88
CA ARG A 136 0.98 19.50 -16.12
C ARG A 136 2.43 19.26 -16.53
N ASP A 137 3.31 19.06 -15.56
CA ASP A 137 4.73 18.83 -15.84
C ASP A 137 4.97 17.43 -16.44
N ALA A 138 4.04 16.49 -16.26
CA ALA A 138 4.02 15.20 -16.95
C ALA A 138 3.53 15.35 -18.39
N GLN A 139 4.40 15.84 -19.28
CA GLN A 139 4.08 16.07 -20.70
C GLN A 139 3.52 14.81 -21.37
N ASN A 140 2.38 14.94 -22.08
CA ASN A 140 1.62 13.83 -22.67
C ASN A 140 1.12 12.78 -21.65
N GLY A 141 1.07 13.14 -20.37
CA GLY A 141 0.54 12.32 -19.29
C GLY A 141 -0.92 11.95 -19.54
N LYS A 142 -1.27 10.66 -19.50
CA LYS A 142 -2.62 10.16 -19.73
C LYS A 142 -2.98 9.06 -18.74
N LEU A 143 -4.20 9.09 -18.23
CA LEU A 143 -4.85 7.93 -17.64
C LEU A 143 -5.55 7.13 -18.76
N HIS A 144 -5.20 5.85 -18.87
CA HIS A 144 -5.82 4.88 -19.76
C HIS A 144 -6.68 3.90 -18.95
N VAL A 145 -7.97 3.80 -19.28
CA VAL A 145 -8.89 2.83 -18.69
C VAL A 145 -9.21 1.76 -19.72
N LEU A 146 -8.86 0.51 -19.43
CA LEU A 146 -9.09 -0.63 -20.30
C LEU A 146 -9.97 -1.67 -19.62
N GLU A 147 -10.76 -2.36 -20.43
CA GLU A 147 -11.65 -3.43 -19.98
C GLU A 147 -11.37 -4.76 -20.69
N GLY A 148 -11.28 -5.84 -19.91
CA GLY A 148 -11.11 -7.19 -20.42
C GLY A 148 -9.70 -7.48 -20.92
N ASN A 149 -9.31 -6.92 -22.06
CA ASN A 149 -7.99 -7.10 -22.64
C ASN A 149 -7.23 -5.76 -22.77
N LYS A 150 -5.92 -5.85 -23.02
CA LYS A 150 -4.99 -4.73 -23.09
C LYS A 150 -5.16 -3.80 -24.30
N ASP A 151 -6.03 -4.16 -25.26
CA ASP A 151 -6.28 -3.39 -26.48
C ASP A 151 -7.68 -2.75 -26.46
N SER A 152 -8.48 -3.01 -25.42
CA SER A 152 -9.86 -2.52 -25.28
C SER A 152 -9.89 -1.30 -24.36
N GLU A 153 -9.40 -0.17 -24.88
CA GLU A 153 -9.47 1.14 -24.20
C GLU A 153 -10.90 1.67 -24.21
N VAL A 154 -11.44 1.87 -23.01
CA VAL A 154 -12.80 2.38 -22.75
C VAL A 154 -12.80 3.89 -22.60
N ALA A 155 -11.76 4.41 -21.94
CA ALA A 155 -11.60 5.84 -21.72
C ALA A 155 -10.14 6.24 -21.63
N ARG A 156 -9.89 7.51 -21.96
CA ARG A 156 -8.59 8.16 -21.87
C ARG A 156 -8.77 9.58 -21.34
N PHE A 157 -7.97 9.94 -20.35
CA PHE A 157 -8.02 11.26 -19.73
C PHE A 157 -6.63 11.92 -19.76
N PRO A 158 -6.46 13.10 -20.39
CA PRO A 158 -5.19 13.84 -20.35
C PRO A 158 -4.94 14.46 -18.98
N LEU A 159 -3.76 14.23 -18.41
CA LEU A 159 -3.37 14.74 -17.08
C LEU A 159 -2.74 16.15 -17.14
N GLU A 160 -2.23 16.53 -18.31
CA GLU A 160 -1.45 17.76 -18.51
C GLU A 160 -2.23 19.08 -18.30
N GLN A 161 -3.55 18.98 -18.12
CA GLN A 161 -4.43 20.13 -17.94
C GLN A 161 -4.26 20.74 -16.54
N SER A 162 -3.93 19.92 -15.55
CA SER A 162 -3.91 20.32 -14.15
C SER A 162 -2.61 20.94 -13.68
N ILE A 163 -2.69 22.11 -13.04
CA ILE A 163 -1.56 22.77 -12.36
C ILE A 163 -1.31 22.21 -10.96
N HIS A 164 -2.11 21.24 -10.51
CA HIS A 164 -2.06 20.72 -9.16
C HIS A 164 -1.19 19.47 -9.09
N GLU A 165 -0.77 19.11 -7.88
CA GLU A 165 0.10 17.96 -7.66
C GLU A 165 -0.70 16.65 -7.54
N VAL A 166 -2.00 16.70 -7.26
CA VAL A 166 -2.83 15.51 -7.09
C VAL A 166 -4.30 15.80 -7.44
N ASP A 167 -4.92 14.92 -8.24
CA ASP A 167 -6.30 15.09 -8.71
C ASP A 167 -7.09 13.79 -8.65
N ALA A 168 -8.42 13.89 -8.45
CA ALA A 168 -9.34 12.78 -8.67
C ALA A 168 -9.79 12.78 -10.15
N VAL A 169 -9.42 11.74 -10.87
CA VAL A 169 -9.45 11.70 -12.36
C VAL A 169 -10.53 10.77 -12.94
N ALA A 170 -11.01 9.82 -12.14
CA ALA A 170 -12.08 8.91 -12.55
C ALA A 170 -12.78 8.31 -11.33
N SER A 171 -14.01 7.85 -11.53
CA SER A 171 -14.69 6.99 -10.57
C SER A 171 -15.45 5.86 -11.27
N ILE A 172 -15.72 4.81 -10.52
CA ILE A 172 -16.55 3.69 -10.96
C ILE A 172 -17.63 3.46 -9.92
N LEU A 173 -18.88 3.59 -10.35
CA LEU A 173 -20.07 3.55 -9.51
C LEU A 173 -20.90 2.29 -9.80
N ARG A 174 -21.19 1.48 -8.79
CA ARG A 174 -21.98 0.24 -8.92
C ARG A 174 -23.50 0.47 -8.99
N LYS A 175 -24.10 0.57 -10.17
CA LYS A 175 -25.55 0.69 -10.34
C LYS A 175 -26.22 -0.68 -10.46
N ASP A 176 -27.56 -0.71 -10.45
CA ASP A 176 -28.35 -1.93 -10.65
C ASP A 176 -28.06 -2.60 -12.02
N SER A 177 -27.69 -1.80 -13.02
CA SER A 177 -27.34 -2.24 -14.37
C SER A 177 -25.89 -2.71 -14.53
N GLY A 178 -25.07 -2.65 -13.47
CA GLY A 178 -23.64 -2.93 -13.51
C GLY A 178 -22.77 -1.75 -13.08
N TRP A 179 -21.49 -1.81 -13.37
CA TRP A 179 -20.53 -0.78 -12.99
C TRP A 179 -20.50 0.33 -14.04
N GLN A 180 -20.61 1.59 -13.62
CA GLN A 180 -20.55 2.73 -14.52
C GLN A 180 -19.25 3.50 -14.25
N LEU A 181 -18.39 3.61 -15.26
CA LEU A 181 -17.26 4.52 -15.29
C LEU A 181 -17.76 5.95 -15.47
N GLN A 182 -17.18 6.87 -14.73
CA GLN A 182 -17.34 8.31 -14.91
C GLN A 182 -15.96 8.96 -14.85
N ILE A 183 -15.62 9.74 -15.88
CA ILE A 183 -14.42 10.59 -15.82
C ILE A 183 -14.70 11.79 -14.93
N ILE A 184 -13.76 12.12 -14.06
CA ILE A 184 -13.84 13.22 -13.10
C ILE A 184 -12.65 14.13 -13.38
N ASP A 185 -12.86 15.44 -13.35
CA ASP A 185 -11.80 16.44 -13.43
C ASP A 185 -11.91 17.35 -12.20
N GLU A 186 -11.63 16.75 -11.04
CA GLU A 186 -11.76 17.42 -9.74
C GLU A 186 -10.35 17.62 -9.14
N PRO A 187 -9.75 18.80 -9.36
CA PRO A 187 -8.39 19.04 -8.93
C PRO A 187 -8.28 19.30 -7.43
N ALA A 188 -7.26 18.72 -6.79
CA ALA A 188 -7.00 19.06 -5.40
C ALA A 188 -6.06 20.25 -5.32
N ARG A 189 -6.55 21.34 -4.73
CA ARG A 189 -5.79 22.59 -4.62
C ARG A 189 -4.44 22.41 -3.91
N GLU A 190 -4.39 21.47 -2.98
CA GLU A 190 -3.25 21.12 -2.15
C GLU A 190 -3.25 19.61 -1.87
N GLY A 191 -2.09 19.07 -1.51
CA GLY A 191 -1.90 17.64 -1.26
C GLY A 191 -0.92 17.00 -2.24
N ARG A 192 -0.51 15.76 -1.95
CA ARG A 192 0.37 14.91 -2.76
C ARG A 192 -0.10 13.46 -2.83
N HIS A 193 -1.23 13.14 -2.19
CA HIS A 193 -1.74 11.78 -2.04
C HIS A 193 -3.24 11.82 -1.73
N PHE A 194 -3.96 10.72 -1.96
CA PHE A 194 -5.41 10.66 -1.71
C PHE A 194 -5.79 11.01 -0.27
N ILE A 195 -4.91 10.69 0.70
CA ILE A 195 -5.10 10.99 2.13
C ILE A 195 -5.13 12.49 2.41
N ASP A 196 -4.41 13.29 1.61
CA ASP A 196 -4.38 14.75 1.79
C ASP A 196 -5.67 15.40 1.27
N ILE A 197 -6.43 14.69 0.42
CA ILE A 197 -7.56 15.24 -0.33
C ILE A 197 -8.88 14.58 0.05
N LEU A 198 -8.93 13.92 1.21
CA LEU A 198 -10.14 13.32 1.77
C LEU A 198 -11.28 14.32 1.86
N GLU A 199 -10.98 15.55 2.25
CA GLU A 199 -11.91 16.67 2.27
C GLU A 199 -11.26 17.93 1.71
N PRO A 200 -11.98 18.75 0.91
CA PRO A 200 -13.35 18.52 0.46
C PRO A 200 -13.46 17.61 -0.78
N VAL A 201 -12.36 17.30 -1.47
CA VAL A 201 -12.36 16.70 -2.83
C VAL A 201 -13.05 15.34 -2.85
N LEU A 202 -12.46 14.32 -2.20
CA LEU A 202 -13.03 12.97 -2.21
C LEU A 202 -14.38 12.91 -1.48
N GLY A 203 -14.52 13.64 -0.37
CA GLY A 203 -15.78 13.74 0.34
C GLY A 203 -16.93 14.25 -0.53
N ASN A 204 -16.70 15.26 -1.37
CA ASN A 204 -17.73 15.78 -2.28
C ASN A 204 -18.09 14.77 -3.38
N ILE A 205 -17.10 14.08 -3.95
CA ILE A 205 -17.34 13.01 -4.93
C ILE A 205 -18.18 11.90 -4.30
N ILE A 206 -17.81 11.45 -3.09
CA ILE A 206 -18.52 10.41 -2.36
C ILE A 206 -19.95 10.84 -2.04
N ARG A 207 -20.16 12.05 -1.52
CA ARG A 207 -21.51 12.57 -1.19
C ARG A 207 -22.37 12.82 -2.42
N GLY A 208 -21.77 13.15 -3.56
CA GLY A 208 -22.46 13.26 -4.85
C GLY A 208 -22.97 11.90 -5.34
N ALA A 209 -22.18 10.84 -5.17
CA ALA A 209 -22.53 9.48 -5.54
C ALA A 209 -23.45 8.77 -4.52
N ILE A 210 -23.28 9.09 -3.23
CA ILE A 210 -23.93 8.43 -2.08
C ILE A 210 -24.42 9.53 -1.13
N PRO A 211 -25.66 10.04 -1.30
CA PRO A 211 -26.16 11.19 -0.52
C PRO A 211 -26.20 11.00 1.00
N GLY A 212 -26.16 9.76 1.48
CA GLY A 212 -26.13 9.41 2.91
C GLY A 212 -24.73 9.32 3.53
N ALA A 213 -23.68 9.61 2.76
CA ALA A 213 -22.29 9.45 3.22
C ALA A 213 -21.94 10.37 4.40
N PRO A 214 -20.96 9.97 5.25
CA PRO A 214 -20.47 10.81 6.33
C PRO A 214 -20.02 12.21 5.88
N LYS A 215 -20.24 13.19 6.77
CA LYS A 215 -19.83 14.59 6.54
C LYS A 215 -18.31 14.77 6.48
N ARG A 216 -17.57 13.92 7.20
CA ARG A 216 -16.11 13.89 7.21
C ARG A 216 -15.68 12.49 6.82
N GLN A 217 -14.97 12.39 5.71
CA GLN A 217 -14.33 11.15 5.31
C GLN A 217 -13.10 10.88 6.17
N LYS A 218 -12.86 9.61 6.45
CA LYS A 218 -11.75 9.13 7.26
C LYS A 218 -11.36 7.74 6.82
N VAL A 219 -10.11 7.39 7.10
CA VAL A 219 -9.52 6.13 6.70
C VAL A 219 -8.83 5.51 7.90
N ALA A 220 -9.23 4.28 8.24
CA ALA A 220 -8.66 3.51 9.32
C ALA A 220 -8.26 2.15 8.77
N PHE A 221 -6.95 1.93 8.62
CA PHE A 221 -6.43 0.70 8.02
C PHE A 221 -6.20 -0.38 9.07
N ALA A 222 -6.86 -1.53 8.90
CA ALA A 222 -6.49 -2.74 9.62
C ALA A 222 -5.25 -3.34 8.97
N MET A 223 -4.13 -3.28 9.69
CA MET A 223 -2.81 -3.62 9.17
C MET A 223 -2.48 -5.11 9.34
N GLU A 224 -1.79 -5.65 8.36
CA GLU A 224 -1.11 -6.94 8.45
C GLU A 224 0.38 -6.76 8.74
N LYS A 225 1.06 -7.83 9.15
CA LYS A 225 2.50 -7.79 9.37
C LYS A 225 3.22 -7.32 8.10
N ALA A 226 4.20 -6.45 8.27
CA ALA A 226 4.98 -5.78 7.22
C ALA A 226 4.21 -4.74 6.38
N SER A 227 2.88 -4.63 6.49
CA SER A 227 2.11 -3.61 5.76
C SER A 227 2.51 -2.19 6.16
N VAL A 228 2.31 -1.27 5.22
CA VAL A 228 2.66 0.15 5.35
C VAL A 228 1.41 0.97 5.09
N VAL A 229 1.26 2.03 5.87
CA VAL A 229 0.25 3.06 5.67
C VAL A 229 0.94 4.42 5.64
N ASP A 230 0.66 5.20 4.62
CA ASP A 230 1.17 6.57 4.54
C ASP A 230 0.33 7.48 5.42
N LEU A 231 0.98 8.39 6.12
CA LEU A 231 0.32 9.41 6.92
C LEU A 231 0.08 10.66 6.06
N PRO A 232 -0.92 11.50 6.40
CA PRO A 232 -1.06 12.84 5.82
C PRO A 232 0.25 13.59 5.95
N GLN A 233 0.43 14.61 5.10
CA GLN A 233 1.60 15.48 5.20
C GLN A 233 1.84 15.94 6.64
N ALA A 234 3.10 15.91 7.10
CA ALA A 234 3.42 16.30 8.48
C ALA A 234 2.86 17.70 8.81
N ALA A 235 2.90 18.61 7.83
CA ALA A 235 2.30 19.95 7.87
C ALA A 235 0.81 19.96 8.30
N SER A 236 0.01 19.00 7.85
CA SER A 236 -1.43 18.91 8.09
C SER A 236 -1.81 17.90 9.19
N CYS A 237 -0.95 16.92 9.48
CA CYS A 237 -1.23 15.85 10.44
C CYS A 237 -1.11 16.32 11.91
N GLY A 238 -0.22 17.29 12.18
CA GLY A 238 0.09 17.73 13.54
C GLY A 238 0.84 16.65 14.32
N ALA A 239 0.51 16.49 15.61
CA ALA A 239 1.04 15.40 16.41
C ALA A 239 0.28 14.10 16.13
N VAL A 240 1.02 13.00 16.00
CA VAL A 240 0.46 11.64 15.94
C VAL A 240 0.70 10.92 17.25
N GLN A 241 -0.20 10.01 17.60
CA GLN A 241 -0.07 9.21 18.80
C GLN A 241 0.07 7.73 18.42
N ALA A 242 1.20 7.14 18.77
CA ALA A 242 1.36 5.68 18.75
C ALA A 242 0.88 5.13 20.09
N CYS A 243 -0.28 4.50 20.07
CA CYS A 243 -0.92 3.93 21.24
C CYS A 243 -0.76 2.42 21.22
N LEU A 244 -0.27 1.86 22.33
CA LEU A 244 -0.06 0.43 22.49
C LEU A 244 -0.92 -0.07 23.63
N GLY A 245 -1.51 -1.25 23.44
CA GLY A 245 -2.28 -1.93 24.47
C GLY A 245 -2.11 -3.43 24.41
N TRP A 246 -2.26 -4.10 25.55
CA TRP A 246 -2.13 -5.54 25.71
C TRP A 246 -2.93 -6.05 26.91
N ASP A 247 -3.23 -7.35 26.90
CA ASP A 247 -3.83 -8.05 28.04
C ASP A 247 -2.87 -9.10 28.58
N VAL A 248 -2.86 -9.27 29.91
CA VAL A 248 -2.11 -10.35 30.56
C VAL A 248 -2.92 -11.64 30.54
N CYS A 249 -2.32 -12.75 30.11
CA CYS A 249 -2.97 -14.06 30.13
C CYS A 249 -3.37 -14.44 31.57
N PRO A 250 -4.60 -14.93 31.83
CA PRO A 250 -5.06 -15.29 33.18
C PRO A 250 -4.20 -16.34 33.90
N ASP A 251 -3.46 -17.15 33.14
CA ASP A 251 -2.57 -18.19 33.63
C ASP A 251 -1.11 -17.71 33.81
N ALA A 252 -0.84 -16.41 33.71
CA ALA A 252 0.48 -15.82 33.98
C ALA A 252 0.84 -15.98 35.47
N GLY A 253 -0.15 -15.86 36.36
CA GLY A 253 0.03 -16.01 37.82
C GLY A 253 0.92 -14.93 38.46
N VAL A 254 1.31 -13.92 37.71
CA VAL A 254 2.13 -12.75 38.09
C VAL A 254 1.68 -11.54 37.28
N ASP A 255 1.91 -10.34 37.82
CA ASP A 255 1.73 -9.10 37.07
C ASP A 255 2.81 -8.99 36.00
N VAL A 256 2.40 -8.67 34.76
CA VAL A 256 3.28 -8.62 33.61
C VAL A 256 3.42 -7.18 33.16
N ASP A 257 4.61 -6.64 33.41
CA ASP A 257 5.02 -5.28 33.09
C ASP A 257 5.67 -5.25 31.70
N LEU A 258 5.11 -4.43 30.80
CA LEU A 258 5.57 -4.25 29.43
C LEU A 258 5.96 -2.79 29.24
N ASP A 259 7.24 -2.57 28.96
CA ASP A 259 7.78 -1.25 28.66
C ASP A 259 7.64 -0.95 27.17
N VAL A 260 7.03 0.18 26.81
CA VAL A 260 7.16 0.75 25.46
C VAL A 260 8.37 1.67 25.40
N SER A 261 9.08 1.63 24.27
CA SER A 261 10.13 2.58 23.97
C SER A 261 10.04 3.02 22.52
N ALA A 262 10.27 4.32 22.31
CA ALA A 262 10.39 4.93 20.98
C ALA A 262 11.86 5.21 20.69
N VAL A 263 12.49 4.33 19.92
CA VAL A 263 13.92 4.40 19.59
C VAL A 263 14.10 5.20 18.30
N VAL A 264 14.87 6.29 18.36
CA VAL A 264 15.14 7.15 17.21
C VAL A 264 16.38 6.66 16.45
N VAL A 265 16.25 6.57 15.13
CA VAL A 265 17.28 6.05 14.23
C VAL A 265 17.58 7.09 13.15
N GLY A 266 18.87 7.35 12.95
CA GLY A 266 19.34 8.27 11.91
C GLY A 266 19.30 7.66 10.51
N SER A 267 19.57 8.50 9.50
CA SER A 267 19.68 8.06 8.09
C SER A 267 20.80 7.06 7.82
N ASP A 268 21.81 7.01 8.70
CA ASP A 268 22.89 6.00 8.70
C ASP A 268 22.44 4.62 9.21
N GLY A 269 21.18 4.50 9.65
CA GLY A 269 20.64 3.30 10.30
C GLY A 269 21.17 3.09 11.71
N CYS A 270 21.83 4.09 12.32
CA CYS A 270 22.33 4.03 13.68
C CYS A 270 21.32 4.61 14.67
N VAL A 271 21.17 3.95 15.82
CA VAL A 271 20.35 4.44 16.93
C VAL A 271 21.01 5.69 17.53
N LYS A 272 20.23 6.76 17.70
CA LYS A 272 20.68 8.04 18.28
C LYS A 272 20.24 8.21 19.73
N GLY A 273 19.15 7.56 20.13
CA GLY A 273 18.56 7.67 21.47
C GLY A 273 17.19 7.00 21.52
N ALA A 274 16.47 7.19 22.62
CA ALA A 274 15.11 6.70 22.78
C ALA A 274 14.34 7.50 23.83
N VAL A 275 13.02 7.58 23.69
CA VAL A 275 12.08 7.98 24.75
C VAL A 275 11.44 6.72 25.32
N PHE A 276 11.40 6.62 26.66
CA PHE A 276 10.93 5.44 27.41
C PHE A 276 10.58 5.88 28.85
N PHE A 277 10.11 4.98 29.71
CA PHE A 277 9.70 5.31 31.09
C PHE A 277 10.74 6.11 31.91
N GLY A 278 12.04 5.89 31.66
CA GLY A 278 13.13 6.61 32.35
C GLY A 278 13.50 7.97 31.75
N GLU A 279 13.05 8.27 30.53
CA GLU A 279 13.28 9.52 29.81
C GLU A 279 12.05 9.85 28.95
N LEU A 280 11.07 10.54 29.55
CA LEU A 280 9.73 10.70 29.00
C LEU A 280 9.62 11.69 27.83
N GLN A 281 10.66 12.49 27.55
CA GLN A 281 10.64 13.52 26.51
C GLN A 281 11.98 13.62 25.80
N GLY A 282 11.94 13.75 24.47
CA GLY A 282 13.12 13.93 23.63
C GLY A 282 12.79 13.76 22.15
N TRP A 283 13.56 14.40 21.25
CA TRP A 283 13.40 14.25 19.79
C TRP A 283 11.98 14.54 19.25
N ALA A 284 11.27 15.50 19.86
CA ALA A 284 9.86 15.80 19.58
C ALA A 284 8.88 14.64 19.89
N LEU A 285 9.31 13.71 20.74
CA LEU A 285 8.52 12.61 21.27
C LEU A 285 8.20 12.86 22.75
N THR A 286 7.02 12.41 23.18
CA THR A 286 6.59 12.41 24.59
C THR A 286 5.94 11.08 24.94
N HIS A 287 6.41 10.43 26.00
CA HIS A 287 5.82 9.23 26.58
C HIS A 287 4.75 9.59 27.60
N SER A 288 3.66 8.82 27.67
CA SER A 288 2.58 8.99 28.65
C SER A 288 2.97 8.69 30.11
N GLY A 289 4.16 8.14 30.35
CA GLY A 289 4.45 7.36 31.55
C GLY A 289 4.21 5.86 31.34
N ASP A 290 4.63 5.10 32.35
CA ASP A 290 4.71 3.64 32.38
C ASP A 290 3.44 3.01 32.96
N ASN A 291 2.95 1.94 32.33
CA ASN A 291 1.88 1.09 32.86
C ASN A 291 2.43 -0.26 33.31
N LEU A 292 2.74 -0.33 34.61
CA LEU A 292 3.34 -1.49 35.29
C LEU A 292 2.48 -2.77 35.30
N THR A 293 1.21 -2.70 34.89
CA THR A 293 0.24 -3.78 35.12
C THR A 293 -0.55 -4.20 33.89
N GLY A 294 -0.71 -3.31 32.89
CA GLY A 294 -1.68 -3.50 31.82
C GLY A 294 -3.13 -3.53 32.32
N GLU A 295 -3.41 -3.02 33.53
CA GLU A 295 -4.78 -2.91 34.03
C GLU A 295 -5.45 -1.65 33.44
N GLY A 296 -6.59 -1.85 32.79
CA GLY A 296 -7.41 -0.77 32.24
C GLY A 296 -8.07 -1.20 30.93
N ASP A 297 -9.09 -0.44 30.52
CA ASP A 297 -9.63 -0.58 29.17
C ASP A 297 -8.89 0.39 28.24
N GLY A 298 -8.33 -0.12 27.14
CA GLY A 298 -7.81 0.70 26.04
C GLY A 298 -6.30 0.65 25.90
N ASP A 299 -5.70 1.82 25.67
CA ASP A 299 -4.25 1.94 25.44
C ASP A 299 -3.51 2.03 26.77
N ASP A 300 -2.57 1.12 26.99
CA ASP A 300 -1.76 1.06 28.21
C ASP A 300 -0.67 2.15 28.20
N GLU A 301 -0.02 2.33 27.05
CA GLU A 301 1.04 3.32 26.88
C GLU A 301 0.93 4.06 25.55
N VAL A 302 1.27 5.35 25.57
CA VAL A 302 1.14 6.25 24.42
C VAL A 302 2.43 7.03 24.21
N ILE A 303 2.95 6.97 22.98
CA ILE A 303 4.01 7.86 22.49
C ILE A 303 3.39 8.90 21.57
N THR A 304 3.45 10.17 21.96
CA THR A 304 3.06 11.29 21.10
C THR A 304 4.27 11.80 20.34
N ALA A 305 4.16 11.95 19.02
CA ALA A 305 5.22 12.44 18.14
C ALA A 305 4.75 13.67 17.36
N ASN A 306 5.43 14.82 17.52
CA ASN A 306 5.20 15.96 16.63
C ASN A 306 6.06 15.84 15.38
N LEU A 307 5.47 15.33 14.30
CA LEU A 307 6.20 14.91 13.09
C LEU A 307 6.99 16.03 12.40
N GLN A 308 6.53 17.28 12.52
CA GLN A 308 7.20 18.46 11.96
C GLN A 308 8.45 18.86 12.77
N ASP A 309 8.43 18.62 14.07
CA ASP A 309 9.49 19.03 14.99
C ASP A 309 10.57 17.95 15.15
N ILE A 310 10.36 16.75 14.57
CA ILE A 310 11.37 15.69 14.58
C ILE A 310 12.62 16.19 13.84
N PRO A 311 13.81 16.13 14.46
CA PRO A 311 15.05 16.57 13.83
C PRO A 311 15.28 15.91 12.46
N VAL A 312 15.82 16.67 11.51
CA VAL A 312 16.01 16.24 10.11
C VAL A 312 16.97 15.04 9.97
N ASP A 313 17.89 14.86 10.92
CA ASP A 313 18.81 13.72 10.95
C ASP A 313 18.14 12.42 11.41
N ILE A 314 16.97 12.49 12.04
CA ILE A 314 16.16 11.35 12.44
C ILE A 314 15.24 10.94 11.28
N HIS A 315 15.43 9.70 10.83
CA HIS A 315 14.74 9.14 9.69
C HIS A 315 13.71 8.08 10.08
N GLN A 316 13.88 7.44 11.24
CA GLN A 316 12.94 6.43 11.73
C GLN A 316 12.73 6.54 13.24
N ILE A 317 11.52 6.22 13.67
CA ILE A 317 11.16 6.01 15.08
C ILE A 317 10.65 4.59 15.17
N VAL A 318 11.34 3.74 15.93
CA VAL A 318 11.00 2.33 16.11
C VAL A 318 10.32 2.16 17.45
N PHE A 319 9.09 1.68 17.43
CA PHE A 319 8.34 1.34 18.64
C PHE A 319 8.64 -0.12 19.01
N ILE A 320 9.31 -0.29 20.13
CA ILE A 320 9.65 -1.58 20.70
C ILE A 320 8.95 -1.75 22.04
N VAL A 321 8.50 -2.97 22.30
CA VAL A 321 7.88 -3.38 23.55
C VAL A 321 8.77 -4.43 24.19
N ASN A 322 9.10 -4.28 25.46
CA ASN A 322 9.92 -5.23 26.20
C ASN A 322 9.17 -5.71 27.45
N VAL A 323 9.22 -7.02 27.72
CA VAL A 323 8.68 -7.57 28.98
C VAL A 323 9.70 -7.33 30.09
N TYR A 324 9.40 -6.37 30.97
CA TYR A 324 10.25 -6.00 32.10
C TYR A 324 10.25 -7.10 33.17
N THR A 325 9.07 -7.69 33.44
CA THR A 325 8.91 -8.78 34.43
C THR A 325 9.87 -9.95 34.16
N ARG A 326 10.71 -10.27 35.15
CA ARG A 326 11.72 -11.32 35.03
C ARG A 326 11.09 -12.70 34.90
N GLY A 327 11.58 -13.48 33.94
CA GLY A 327 11.11 -14.86 33.72
C GLY A 327 9.81 -14.97 32.93
N VAL A 328 9.23 -13.82 32.53
CA VAL A 328 8.05 -13.76 31.65
C VAL A 328 8.47 -13.42 30.23
N THR A 329 7.71 -13.92 29.27
CA THR A 329 7.89 -13.74 27.82
C THR A 329 6.55 -13.32 27.20
N PHE A 330 6.56 -12.97 25.91
CA PHE A 330 5.33 -12.67 25.16
C PHE A 330 4.36 -13.85 25.02
N GLU A 331 4.68 -15.06 25.51
CA GLU A 331 3.70 -16.16 25.60
C GLU A 331 2.59 -15.89 26.62
N LYS A 332 2.84 -15.01 27.59
CA LYS A 332 1.90 -14.62 28.64
C LYS A 332 1.19 -13.29 28.36
N VAL A 333 1.35 -12.77 27.15
CA VAL A 333 0.72 -11.54 26.67
C VAL A 333 -0.26 -11.90 25.56
N SER A 334 -1.44 -11.31 25.61
CA SER A 334 -2.52 -11.51 24.64
C SER A 334 -3.07 -10.16 24.18
N ASN A 335 -3.81 -10.16 23.07
CA ASN A 335 -4.46 -8.96 22.52
C ASN A 335 -3.53 -7.75 22.30
N ALA A 336 -2.22 -7.97 22.18
CA ALA A 336 -1.26 -6.89 21.95
C ALA A 336 -1.54 -6.19 20.62
N TYR A 337 -1.68 -4.87 20.66
CA TYR A 337 -1.91 -4.05 19.47
C TYR A 337 -1.13 -2.74 19.52
N CYS A 338 -0.94 -2.15 18.34
CA CYS A 338 -0.43 -0.79 18.18
C CYS A 338 -1.32 -0.08 17.18
N ARG A 339 -1.74 1.14 17.51
CA ARG A 339 -2.53 2.00 16.62
C ARG A 339 -1.93 3.38 16.52
N ILE A 340 -2.15 4.04 15.39
CA ILE A 340 -1.82 5.44 15.18
C ILE A 340 -3.11 6.26 15.21
N LEU A 341 -3.14 7.27 16.08
CA LEU A 341 -4.18 8.29 16.10
C LEU A 341 -3.65 9.60 15.53
N ASP A 342 -4.53 10.34 14.85
CA ASP A 342 -4.27 11.72 14.46
C ASP A 342 -4.42 12.70 15.63
N SER A 343 -4.13 13.98 15.39
CA SER A 343 -4.25 15.05 16.39
C SER A 343 -5.68 15.31 16.89
N SER A 344 -6.70 14.79 16.21
CA SER A 344 -8.10 14.83 16.65
C SER A 344 -8.53 13.59 17.43
N GLY A 345 -7.63 12.61 17.61
CA GLY A 345 -7.89 11.34 18.27
C GLY A 345 -8.57 10.30 17.38
N GLU A 346 -8.62 10.53 16.06
CA GLU A 346 -9.18 9.56 15.11
C GLU A 346 -8.13 8.50 14.73
N GLU A 347 -8.53 7.24 14.74
CA GLU A 347 -7.65 6.11 14.40
C GLU A 347 -7.39 6.06 12.89
N MET A 348 -6.11 6.04 12.53
CA MET A 348 -5.62 6.02 11.15
C MET A 348 -5.19 4.62 10.70
N ALA A 349 -4.57 3.89 11.62
CA ALA A 349 -4.07 2.55 11.37
C ALA A 349 -4.02 1.75 12.66
N ARG A 350 -4.25 0.44 12.57
CA ARG A 350 -4.14 -0.48 13.70
C ARG A 350 -3.53 -1.80 13.26
N TYR A 351 -2.48 -2.20 13.95
CA TYR A 351 -1.87 -3.51 13.85
C TYR A 351 -2.15 -4.33 15.12
N VAL A 352 -2.66 -5.54 14.94
CA VAL A 352 -2.90 -6.49 16.04
C VAL A 352 -1.91 -7.63 15.93
N LEU A 353 -1.12 -7.85 16.99
CA LEU A 353 -0.24 -9.00 17.11
C LEU A 353 -1.08 -10.24 17.43
N ARG A 354 -1.07 -11.23 16.55
CA ARG A 354 -1.87 -12.46 16.69
C ARG A 354 -1.16 -13.61 17.39
N GLU A 355 0.16 -13.55 17.50
CA GLU A 355 0.99 -14.63 18.02
C GLU A 355 1.91 -14.09 19.11
N GLY A 356 1.88 -14.69 20.30
CA GLY A 356 2.94 -14.56 21.30
C GLY A 356 4.08 -15.56 21.05
N ARG A 357 5.30 -15.26 21.49
CA ARG A 357 6.47 -16.16 21.41
C ARG A 357 7.29 -16.10 22.69
N GLY A 358 8.13 -17.11 22.92
CA GLY A 358 9.06 -17.20 24.06
C GLY A 358 10.20 -16.16 24.09
N GLU A 359 10.04 -15.06 23.37
CA GLU A 359 10.97 -13.93 23.35
C GLU A 359 10.49 -12.83 24.31
N ARG A 360 11.38 -11.90 24.67
CA ARG A 360 11.11 -10.84 25.66
C ARG A 360 11.00 -9.44 25.07
N GLY A 361 11.40 -9.26 23.82
CA GLY A 361 11.25 -8.02 23.07
C GLY A 361 10.40 -8.22 21.83
N LEU A 362 9.70 -7.16 21.43
CA LEU A 362 8.88 -7.10 20.23
C LEU A 362 9.07 -5.73 19.58
N ILE A 363 9.69 -5.71 18.42
CA ILE A 363 9.66 -4.54 17.53
C ILE A 363 8.27 -4.52 16.88
N MET A 364 7.40 -3.67 17.40
CA MET A 364 5.99 -3.66 17.07
C MET A 364 5.74 -2.99 15.72
N ALA A 365 6.24 -1.77 15.57
CA ALA A 365 6.06 -0.95 14.38
C ALA A 365 7.16 0.11 14.26
N ARG A 366 7.20 0.83 13.14
CA ARG A 366 8.04 2.01 12.97
C ARG A 366 7.31 3.13 12.24
N LEU A 367 7.63 4.37 12.58
CA LEU A 367 7.48 5.52 11.69
C LEU A 367 8.78 5.69 10.91
N PHE A 368 8.69 6.00 9.63
CA PHE A 368 9.85 6.31 8.81
C PHE A 368 9.53 7.44 7.82
N ARG A 369 10.50 8.31 7.56
CA ARG A 369 10.39 9.30 6.49
C ARG A 369 10.41 8.58 5.15
N GLU A 370 9.54 9.00 4.25
CA GLU A 370 9.55 8.51 2.88
C GLU A 370 10.57 9.28 2.04
N ASN A 371 11.25 8.57 1.15
CA ASN A 371 12.21 9.18 0.23
C ASN A 371 11.41 9.83 -0.91
N GLY A 372 11.39 11.15 -1.00
CA GLY A 372 10.64 11.85 -2.06
C GLY A 372 10.47 13.35 -1.81
N ALA A 373 9.78 14.03 -2.73
CA ALA A 373 9.45 15.44 -2.58
C ALA A 373 8.25 15.57 -1.62
N GLY A 374 8.54 15.89 -0.36
CA GLY A 374 7.53 16.10 0.68
C GLY A 374 7.82 15.20 1.86
N GLU A 375 8.05 15.81 3.02
CA GLU A 375 8.45 15.18 4.27
C GLU A 375 7.32 14.33 4.88
N ARG A 376 6.86 13.32 4.12
CA ARG A 376 5.82 12.39 4.52
C ARG A 376 6.41 11.29 5.39
N TRP A 377 5.61 10.86 6.34
CA TRP A 377 5.91 9.73 7.21
C TRP A 377 5.04 8.54 6.82
N GLY A 378 5.65 7.37 6.72
CA GLY A 378 4.95 6.10 6.66
C GLY A 378 4.92 5.43 8.03
N PHE A 379 3.83 4.75 8.35
CA PHE A 379 3.73 3.84 9.48
C PHE A 379 3.77 2.39 8.99
N GLN A 380 4.73 1.61 9.48
CA GLN A 380 4.92 0.22 9.10
C GLN A 380 4.73 -0.71 10.29
N ALA A 381 3.83 -1.68 10.14
CA ALA A 381 3.66 -2.78 11.09
C ALA A 381 4.80 -3.78 10.92
N LEU A 382 5.50 -4.15 12.01
CA LEU A 382 6.68 -5.01 11.93
C LEU A 382 6.45 -6.36 12.61
N GLY A 383 5.94 -6.38 13.84
CA GLY A 383 5.66 -7.61 14.59
C GLY A 383 6.86 -8.57 14.64
N SER A 384 8.06 -8.05 14.89
CA SER A 384 9.31 -8.82 14.90
C SER A 384 9.79 -9.03 16.33
N PHE A 385 9.77 -10.28 16.79
CA PHE A 385 10.32 -10.63 18.10
C PHE A 385 11.84 -10.44 18.15
N CYS A 386 12.33 -10.01 19.30
CA CYS A 386 13.74 -9.82 19.59
C CYS A 386 14.05 -10.18 21.05
N ARG A 387 15.34 -10.26 21.36
CA ARG A 387 15.82 -10.53 22.72
C ARG A 387 16.09 -9.23 23.45
N GLY A 388 15.97 -9.26 24.76
CA GLY A 388 16.27 -8.12 25.60
C GLY A 388 15.25 -7.84 26.68
N GLN A 389 15.72 -7.28 27.79
CA GLN A 389 14.87 -6.69 28.83
C GLN A 389 14.57 -5.23 28.54
N THR A 390 15.42 -4.57 27.77
CA THR A 390 15.31 -3.15 27.43
C THR A 390 15.55 -2.95 25.94
N TRP A 391 15.15 -1.79 25.42
CA TRP A 391 15.41 -1.42 24.03
C TRP A 391 16.91 -1.46 23.67
N LYS A 392 17.80 -1.20 24.65
CA LYS A 392 19.25 -1.21 24.46
C LYS A 392 19.78 -2.59 24.07
N ASP A 393 19.17 -3.64 24.61
CA ASP A 393 19.54 -5.03 24.32
C ASP A 393 19.15 -5.40 22.88
N SER A 394 18.11 -4.77 22.33
CA SER A 394 17.57 -5.02 20.99
C SER A 394 18.12 -4.08 19.91
N VAL A 395 19.11 -3.24 20.23
CA VAL A 395 19.73 -2.32 19.26
C VAL A 395 20.25 -3.03 18.00
N PRO A 396 20.91 -4.20 18.07
CA PRO A 396 21.37 -4.89 16.85
C PRO A 396 20.21 -5.24 15.90
N GLU A 397 19.10 -5.74 16.43
CA GLU A 397 17.90 -6.08 15.67
C GLU A 397 17.21 -4.83 15.11
N ILE A 398 17.13 -3.76 15.91
CA ILE A 398 16.60 -2.46 15.48
C ILE A 398 17.41 -1.91 14.30
N GLN A 399 18.73 -1.87 14.41
CA GLN A 399 19.61 -1.38 13.34
C GLN A 399 19.54 -2.27 12.09
N ALA A 400 19.45 -3.59 12.26
CA ALA A 400 19.31 -4.52 11.14
C ALA A 400 17.97 -4.35 10.40
N LEU A 401 16.91 -4.00 11.12
CA LEU A 401 15.61 -3.69 10.55
C LEU A 401 15.60 -2.31 9.88
N ALA A 402 16.16 -1.30 10.54
CA ALA A 402 16.19 0.07 10.05
C ALA A 402 16.92 0.20 8.69
N LYS A 403 17.91 -0.64 8.44
CA LYS A 403 18.64 -0.68 7.16
C LYS A 403 17.84 -1.27 6.00
N LYS A 404 16.69 -1.90 6.26
CA LYS A 404 15.83 -2.49 5.22
C LYS A 404 14.76 -1.49 4.78
N SER A 405 14.56 -1.40 3.48
CA SER A 405 13.45 -0.62 2.91
C SER A 405 12.11 -1.23 3.32
N ALA A 406 11.06 -0.40 3.35
CA ALA A 406 9.72 -0.87 3.72
C ALA A 406 9.23 -1.97 2.76
N ARG A 407 9.51 -1.82 1.46
CA ARG A 407 9.19 -2.77 0.39
C ARG A 407 9.88 -4.13 0.55
N GLU A 408 11.15 -4.16 0.95
CA GLU A 408 11.87 -5.42 1.22
C GLU A 408 11.21 -6.24 2.33
N LEU A 409 10.70 -5.56 3.37
CA LEU A 409 10.02 -6.22 4.48
C LEU A 409 8.65 -6.76 4.06
N GLN A 410 7.90 -6.01 3.23
CA GLN A 410 6.62 -6.44 2.68
C GLN A 410 6.75 -7.71 1.82
N MET A 411 7.73 -7.76 0.91
CA MET A 411 7.90 -8.92 0.01
C MET A 411 8.20 -10.22 0.75
N ARG A 412 8.99 -10.18 1.82
CA ARG A 412 9.36 -11.38 2.60
C ARG A 412 8.19 -11.98 3.38
N SER A 413 7.18 -11.17 3.74
CA SER A 413 5.98 -11.67 4.41
C SER A 413 5.09 -12.50 3.47
N GLY A 414 5.23 -12.34 2.15
CA GLY A 414 4.44 -13.06 1.14
C GLY A 414 5.00 -14.45 0.74
N THR A 415 6.24 -14.79 1.09
CA THR A 415 6.94 -16.00 0.57
C THR A 415 6.93 -17.21 1.53
N MET A 416 5.90 -17.37 2.36
CA MET A 416 5.64 -18.66 3.04
C MET A 416 4.45 -19.40 2.42
N SER A 417 4.63 -19.83 1.17
CA SER A 417 3.99 -20.98 0.52
C SER A 417 4.50 -21.01 -0.93
N PHE A 418 4.74 -22.19 -1.51
CA PHE A 418 5.40 -22.46 -2.81
C PHE A 418 6.93 -22.52 -2.80
N ALA A 419 7.47 -23.47 -2.04
CA ALA A 419 8.72 -24.11 -2.41
C ALA A 419 8.79 -25.54 -1.85
N GLN A 420 8.12 -26.49 -2.50
CA GLN A 420 8.64 -27.85 -2.61
C GLN A 420 7.97 -28.61 -3.75
N GLU A 421 8.81 -29.30 -4.53
CA GLU A 421 8.53 -30.25 -5.61
C GLU A 421 8.26 -29.71 -7.02
N SER A 422 9.36 -29.36 -7.71
CA SER A 422 9.60 -29.89 -9.07
C SER A 422 11.08 -29.79 -9.43
N SER A 423 11.88 -30.78 -9.02
CA SER A 423 13.23 -30.95 -9.55
C SER A 423 13.60 -32.43 -9.59
N SER A 424 13.10 -33.14 -10.60
CA SER A 424 13.80 -34.27 -11.24
C SER A 424 12.93 -34.84 -12.35
N GLU A 425 13.28 -34.53 -13.61
CA GLU A 425 13.39 -35.50 -14.71
C GLU A 425 13.61 -34.75 -16.02
N ALA A 426 14.87 -34.48 -16.33
CA ALA A 426 15.32 -34.17 -17.68
C ALA A 426 16.58 -35.00 -17.95
N ALA A 427 16.39 -36.28 -18.24
CA ALA A 427 17.31 -37.05 -19.08
C ALA A 427 16.60 -38.33 -19.53
N ILE A 428 16.67 -38.57 -20.84
CA ILE A 428 16.45 -39.81 -21.60
C ILE A 428 15.41 -39.60 -22.69
N PHE A 429 15.87 -39.06 -23.83
CA PHE A 429 15.37 -39.44 -25.15
C PHE A 429 16.60 -39.66 -26.04
N ALA A 430 17.10 -40.89 -26.05
CA ALA A 430 17.98 -41.39 -27.09
C ALA A 430 17.13 -42.07 -28.17
N SER A 431 17.51 -41.83 -29.43
CA SER A 431 16.83 -42.18 -30.68
C SER A 431 16.50 -43.68 -30.87
N PRO A 432 15.60 -44.03 -31.82
CA PRO A 432 15.10 -45.39 -32.01
C PRO A 432 16.15 -46.31 -32.65
N ILE A 433 16.21 -47.53 -32.13
CA ILE A 433 17.00 -48.66 -32.64
C ILE A 433 16.36 -49.18 -33.93
N GLN A 434 17.15 -49.27 -35.00
CA GLN A 434 16.87 -50.16 -36.13
C GLN A 434 17.40 -51.56 -35.81
N GLU A 435 16.56 -52.57 -36.03
CA GLU A 435 16.93 -53.98 -36.05
C GLU A 435 17.89 -54.27 -37.20
N GLU A 436 18.99 -54.99 -36.93
CA GLU A 436 19.52 -55.96 -37.90
C GLU A 436 20.34 -57.08 -37.23
N SER A 437 19.80 -58.29 -37.38
CA SER A 437 20.40 -59.64 -37.44
C SER A 437 21.81 -59.92 -36.91
N SER A 438 21.89 -60.91 -36.01
CA SER A 438 23.05 -61.77 -35.75
C SER A 438 23.35 -62.69 -36.96
N PRO A 439 24.58 -63.23 -37.15
CA PRO A 439 24.94 -64.48 -36.47
C PRO A 439 26.43 -64.72 -36.09
N LYS A 440 26.59 -65.45 -34.98
CA LYS A 440 27.55 -66.53 -34.60
C LYS A 440 29.06 -66.50 -34.95
N SER A 441 29.80 -67.01 -33.95
CA SER A 441 31.19 -67.54 -33.90
C SER A 441 32.25 -66.51 -33.48
N GLY A 442 33.26 -66.79 -32.65
CA GLY A 442 33.73 -68.00 -31.99
C GLY A 442 35.20 -67.80 -31.61
N ALA A 443 35.57 -68.18 -30.38
CA ALA A 443 36.91 -68.53 -29.90
C ALA A 443 38.03 -67.47 -29.66
N CYS A 444 38.80 -67.82 -28.62
CA CYS A 444 40.22 -67.59 -28.33
C CYS A 444 40.68 -66.41 -27.45
N HIS A 445 41.15 -66.81 -26.25
CA HIS A 445 42.30 -66.30 -25.50
C HIS A 445 43.47 -65.81 -26.39
N VAL A 446 44.26 -64.84 -25.89
CA VAL A 446 45.59 -65.05 -25.26
C VAL A 446 46.24 -63.68 -25.01
N MET A 447 46.84 -63.57 -23.80
CA MET A 447 47.78 -62.57 -23.25
C MET A 447 47.28 -61.17 -22.90
#